data_AF-A0A165D058-F1
#
_entry.id   AF-A0A165D058-F1
#
_cell.length_a   1.000
_cell.length_b   1.000
_cell.length_c   1.000
_cell.angle_alpha   90.00
_cell.angle_beta   90.00
_cell.angle_gamma   90.00
#
_symmetry.space_group_name_H-M   'P 1'
#
loop_
_entity.id
_entity.type
_entity.pdbx_description
1 polymer ?
#
loop_
_entity_poly.entity_id
_entity_poly.type
_entity_poly.pdbx_seq_one_letter_code
_entity_poly.pdbx_strand_id
1 'polypeptide(L)'
;LLSAIPYIGTALVEWIWGGFSVDKATLTRFFAFHFILPFIITALVLVHLLFLHETGSNNPTGLNSDADKIPFHPYYTIKDLLGVLVLLMAFMILTLFFPDILGDPDNYTPANPLNTPPHIKPEWYFLFAYAILRSIPNKLGGVLALILSILILALMPLLHTSKQRALTFRPITQTMYWILVADLLVLTWIGGQPVEYPFIIIGQT
;
A
#
# COMPACT_ATOMS: atom_id res chain seq x y z
N LEU A 1 -7.21 -1.72 16.01
CA LEU A 1 -6.37 -0.50 15.92
C LEU A 1 -7.07 0.73 16.51
N LEU A 2 -8.26 1.11 16.02
CA LEU A 2 -9.00 2.32 16.44
C LEU A 2 -9.29 2.44 17.95
N SER A 3 -9.38 1.32 18.67
CA SER A 3 -9.43 1.28 20.15
C SER A 3 -8.27 2.00 20.84
N ALA A 4 -7.18 2.30 20.13
CA ALA A 4 -6.03 3.03 20.68
C ALA A 4 -6.30 4.54 20.81
N ILE A 5 -7.34 5.07 20.16
CA ILE A 5 -7.71 6.49 20.25
C ILE A 5 -8.21 6.78 21.68
N PRO A 6 -7.61 7.74 22.41
CA PRO A 6 -8.04 8.10 23.76
C PRO A 6 -9.52 8.51 23.80
N TYR A 7 -10.20 8.15 24.89
CA TYR A 7 -11.59 8.50 25.22
C TYR A 7 -12.67 7.86 24.33
N ILE A 8 -12.53 7.92 23.00
CA ILE A 8 -13.59 7.50 22.05
C ILE A 8 -13.29 6.19 21.32
N GLY A 9 -12.09 5.62 21.47
CA GLY A 9 -11.62 4.50 20.65
C GLY A 9 -12.51 3.25 20.72
N THR A 10 -12.95 2.85 21.92
CA THR A 10 -13.80 1.66 22.09
C THR A 10 -15.17 1.85 21.43
N ALA A 11 -15.81 3.00 21.66
CA ALA A 11 -17.09 3.33 21.06
C ALA A 11 -17.01 3.36 19.52
N LEU A 12 -15.92 3.89 18.95
CA LEU A 12 -15.70 3.87 17.50
C LEU A 12 -15.57 2.44 16.93
N VAL A 13 -14.89 1.55 17.63
CA VAL A 13 -14.73 0.15 17.21
C VAL A 13 -16.08 -0.56 17.19
N GLU A 14 -16.85 -0.47 18.28
CA GLU A 14 -18.18 -1.07 18.38
C GLU A 14 -19.16 -0.47 17.37
N TRP A 15 -19.06 0.83 17.10
CA TRP A 15 -19.83 1.50 16.06
C TRP A 15 -19.52 0.94 14.67
N ILE A 16 -18.24 0.76 14.34
CA ILE A 16 -17.81 0.16 13.05
C ILE A 16 -18.24 -1.30 12.94
N TRP A 17 -18.16 -2.07 14.02
CA TRP A 17 -18.63 -3.46 14.01
C TRP A 17 -20.15 -3.55 13.93
N GLY A 18 -20.87 -2.59 14.52
CA GLY A 18 -22.32 -2.66 14.68
C GLY A 18 -22.74 -3.59 15.80
N GLY A 19 -21.89 -3.76 16.81
CA GLY A 19 -22.02 -4.73 17.89
C GLY A 19 -20.71 -4.82 18.68
N PHE A 20 -20.63 -5.79 19.60
CA PHE A 20 -19.47 -5.97 20.49
C PHE A 20 -18.31 -6.76 19.88
N SER A 21 -18.52 -7.39 18.72
CA SER A 21 -17.53 -8.17 17.97
C SER A 21 -17.80 -8.08 16.48
N VAL A 22 -16.86 -8.56 15.67
CA VAL A 22 -17.07 -8.74 14.23
C VAL A 22 -18.10 -9.86 14.01
N ASP A 23 -19.23 -9.52 13.40
CA ASP A 23 -20.35 -10.46 13.16
C ASP A 23 -21.12 -10.06 11.88
N LYS A 24 -22.32 -10.62 11.66
CA LYS A 24 -23.20 -10.40 10.49
C LYS A 24 -23.37 -8.93 10.12
N ALA A 25 -23.55 -8.05 11.10
CA ALA A 25 -23.70 -6.62 10.88
C ALA A 25 -22.43 -5.99 10.25
N THR A 26 -21.25 -6.47 10.65
CA THR A 26 -19.95 -6.05 10.11
C THR A 26 -19.75 -6.56 8.69
N LEU A 27 -20.05 -7.83 8.42
CA LEU A 27 -19.89 -8.40 7.09
C LEU A 27 -20.79 -7.71 6.05
N THR A 28 -22.06 -7.48 6.40
CA THR A 28 -23.04 -6.86 5.49
C THR A 28 -22.62 -5.44 5.11
N ARG A 29 -22.15 -4.64 6.07
CA ARG A 29 -21.69 -3.27 5.80
C ARG A 29 -20.34 -3.25 5.08
N PHE A 30 -19.42 -4.17 5.38
CA PHE A 30 -18.12 -4.24 4.69
C PHE A 30 -18.32 -4.61 3.23
N PHE A 31 -19.27 -5.50 2.91
CA PHE A 31 -19.68 -5.74 1.52
C PHE A 31 -20.20 -4.47 0.85
N ALA A 32 -21.09 -3.72 1.50
CA ALA A 32 -21.61 -2.46 0.95
C ALA A 32 -20.51 -1.41 0.74
N PHE A 33 -19.58 -1.26 1.69
CA PHE A 33 -18.42 -0.37 1.54
C PHE A 33 -17.48 -0.82 0.43
N HIS A 34 -17.17 -2.11 0.37
CA HIS A 34 -16.34 -2.69 -0.67
C HIS A 34 -16.96 -2.50 -2.06
N PHE A 35 -18.28 -2.55 -2.18
CA PHE A 35 -18.98 -2.29 -3.43
C PHE A 35 -18.87 -0.81 -3.86
N ILE A 36 -19.08 0.15 -2.94
CA ILE A 36 -19.11 1.58 -3.31
C ILE A 36 -17.73 2.20 -3.48
N LEU A 37 -16.73 1.76 -2.72
CA LEU A 37 -15.38 2.35 -2.71
C LEU A 37 -14.68 2.35 -4.09
N PRO A 38 -14.75 1.28 -4.91
CA PRO A 38 -14.20 1.30 -6.28
C PRO A 38 -14.75 2.42 -7.18
N PHE A 39 -16.04 2.77 -7.03
CA PHE A 39 -16.65 3.87 -7.78
C PHE A 39 -16.14 5.23 -7.29
N ILE A 40 -15.96 5.38 -5.98
CA ILE A 40 -15.34 6.57 -5.39
C ILE A 40 -13.89 6.71 -5.89
N ILE A 41 -13.12 5.61 -5.90
CA ILE A 41 -11.75 5.60 -6.45
C ILE A 41 -11.75 6.01 -7.92
N THR A 42 -12.70 5.52 -8.73
CA THR A 42 -12.82 5.91 -10.14
C THR A 42 -13.05 7.42 -10.30
N ALA A 43 -13.93 8.01 -9.47
CA ALA A 43 -14.13 9.46 -9.48
C ALA A 43 -12.86 10.23 -9.07
N LEU A 44 -12.13 9.75 -8.07
CA LEU A 44 -10.84 10.34 -7.66
C LEU A 44 -9.76 10.21 -8.75
N VAL A 45 -9.75 9.12 -9.53
CA VAL A 45 -8.85 8.95 -10.70
C VAL A 45 -9.15 9.99 -11.77
N LEU A 46 -10.42 10.32 -12.04
CA LEU A 46 -10.76 11.39 -12.98
C LEU A 46 -10.26 12.76 -12.51
N VAL A 47 -10.42 13.08 -11.22
CA VAL A 47 -9.87 14.31 -10.62
C VAL A 47 -8.34 14.31 -10.69
N HIS A 48 -7.71 13.18 -10.41
CA HIS A 48 -6.25 13.03 -10.54
C HIS A 48 -5.76 13.30 -11.97
N LEU A 49 -6.42 12.73 -12.99
CA LEU A 49 -6.07 12.95 -14.39
C LEU A 49 -6.34 14.39 -14.85
N LEU A 50 -7.38 15.04 -14.33
CA LEU A 50 -7.65 16.46 -14.59
C LEU A 50 -6.47 17.32 -14.15
N PHE A 51 -6.01 17.17 -12.90
CA PHE A 51 -4.83 17.91 -12.41
C PHE A 51 -3.54 17.56 -13.15
N LEU A 52 -3.39 16.30 -13.60
CA LEU A 52 -2.27 15.91 -14.45
C LEU A 52 -2.32 16.65 -15.80
N HIS A 53 -3.48 16.81 -16.41
CA HIS A 53 -3.63 17.47 -17.71
C HIS A 53 -3.34 18.98 -17.67
N GLU A 54 -3.52 19.64 -16.53
CA GLU A 54 -3.16 21.06 -16.37
C GLU A 54 -1.66 21.32 -16.54
N THR A 55 -0.81 20.35 -16.17
CA THR A 55 0.66 20.50 -16.21
C THR A 55 1.36 19.59 -17.23
N GLY A 56 0.69 18.51 -17.66
CA GLY A 56 1.28 17.45 -18.45
C GLY A 56 2.16 16.50 -17.63
N SER A 57 2.58 15.40 -18.26
CA SER A 57 3.47 14.42 -17.64
C SER A 57 4.88 14.98 -17.42
N ASN A 58 5.51 14.59 -16.32
CA ASN A 58 6.96 14.76 -16.14
C ASN A 58 7.73 13.75 -17.00
N ASN A 59 9.05 13.94 -17.15
CA ASN A 59 9.93 13.03 -17.91
C ASN A 59 11.18 12.65 -17.08
N PRO A 60 11.97 11.64 -17.51
CA PRO A 60 13.11 11.14 -16.75
C PRO A 60 14.17 12.19 -16.41
N THR A 61 14.34 13.25 -17.21
CA THR A 61 15.33 14.29 -16.92
C THR A 61 14.87 15.26 -15.83
N GLY A 62 13.55 15.35 -15.61
CA GLY A 62 12.92 16.33 -14.72
C GLY A 62 12.91 17.76 -15.25
N LEU A 63 13.37 17.99 -16.48
CA LEU A 63 13.33 19.28 -17.18
C LEU A 63 11.98 19.47 -17.89
N ASN A 64 11.68 20.70 -18.33
CA ASN A 64 10.51 20.95 -19.16
C ASN A 64 10.70 20.29 -20.56
N SER A 65 9.73 19.47 -20.98
CA SER A 65 9.73 18.77 -22.27
C SER A 65 8.90 19.46 -23.37
N ASP A 66 8.43 20.68 -23.17
CA ASP A 66 7.58 21.43 -24.13
C ASP A 66 8.22 21.55 -25.52
N ALA A 67 9.55 21.64 -25.58
CA ALA A 67 10.30 21.77 -26.83
C ALA A 67 10.28 20.49 -27.70
N ASP A 68 9.94 19.34 -27.13
CA ASP A 68 10.00 18.03 -27.80
C ASP A 68 8.79 17.15 -27.44
N LYS A 69 7.59 17.75 -27.54
CA LYS A 69 6.35 17.00 -27.34
C LYS A 69 5.99 16.19 -28.58
N ILE A 70 5.55 14.96 -28.34
CA ILE A 70 4.94 14.09 -29.34
C ILE A 70 3.45 13.88 -29.00
N PRO A 71 2.57 13.67 -29.99
CA PRO A 71 1.17 13.36 -29.71
C PRO A 71 1.05 12.01 -28.96
N PHE A 72 0.02 11.88 -28.13
CA PHE A 72 -0.22 10.63 -27.39
C PHE A 72 -0.45 9.44 -28.33
N HIS A 73 -1.27 9.64 -29.36
CA HIS A 73 -1.48 8.67 -30.43
C HIS A 73 -0.57 8.98 -31.62
N PRO A 74 0.11 7.99 -32.23
CA PRO A 74 0.06 6.55 -31.93
C PRO A 74 1.05 6.10 -30.84
N TYR A 75 2.01 6.94 -30.47
CA TYR A 75 3.23 6.57 -29.74
C TYR A 75 2.97 5.93 -28.37
N TYR A 76 2.21 6.60 -27.50
CA TYR A 76 1.90 6.07 -26.17
C TYR A 76 0.75 5.07 -26.23
N THR A 77 -0.20 5.19 -27.17
CA THR A 77 -1.27 4.19 -27.35
C THR A 77 -0.70 2.80 -27.63
N ILE A 78 0.28 2.66 -28.54
CA ILE A 78 0.87 1.34 -28.84
C ILE A 78 1.74 0.83 -27.69
N LYS A 79 2.44 1.73 -26.99
CA LYS A 79 3.27 1.38 -25.83
C LYS A 79 2.42 0.90 -24.66
N ASP A 80 1.29 1.55 -24.41
CA ASP A 80 0.34 1.19 -23.36
C ASP A 80 -0.35 -0.14 -23.69
N LEU A 81 -0.70 -0.37 -24.97
CA LEU A 81 -1.23 -1.68 -25.41
C LEU A 81 -0.23 -2.81 -25.13
N LEU A 82 1.06 -2.61 -25.42
CA LEU A 82 2.10 -3.58 -25.06
C LEU A 82 2.15 -3.81 -23.54
N GLY A 83 2.09 -2.73 -22.75
CA GLY A 83 2.04 -2.82 -21.28
C GLY A 83 0.84 -3.63 -20.76
N VAL A 84 -0.35 -3.41 -21.33
CA VAL A 84 -1.57 -4.17 -21.01
C VAL A 84 -1.40 -5.65 -21.37
N LEU A 85 -0.82 -5.97 -22.52
CA LEU A 85 -0.56 -7.37 -22.92
C LEU A 85 0.39 -8.07 -21.94
N VAL A 86 1.45 -7.39 -21.50
CA VAL A 86 2.40 -7.95 -20.51
C VAL A 86 1.72 -8.13 -19.14
N LEU A 87 0.91 -7.16 -18.69
CA LEU A 87 0.14 -7.27 -17.45
C LEU A 87 -0.86 -8.43 -17.50
N LEU A 88 -1.61 -8.56 -18.58
CA LEU A 88 -2.56 -9.65 -18.79
C LEU A 88 -1.84 -10.99 -18.83
N MET A 89 -0.69 -11.08 -19.50
CA MET A 89 0.11 -12.31 -19.50
C MET A 89 0.52 -12.71 -18.08
N ALA A 90 1.06 -11.78 -17.28
CA ALA A 90 1.44 -12.05 -15.89
C ALA A 90 0.22 -12.45 -15.03
N PHE A 91 -0.90 -11.75 -15.19
CA PHE A 91 -2.16 -12.07 -14.48
C PHE A 91 -2.70 -13.45 -14.86
N MET A 92 -2.68 -13.81 -16.14
CA MET A 92 -3.10 -15.14 -16.61
C MET A 92 -2.15 -16.24 -16.12
N ILE A 93 -0.84 -15.98 -16.03
CA ILE A 93 0.11 -16.94 -15.46
C ILE A 93 -0.24 -17.21 -13.98
N LEU A 94 -0.48 -16.16 -13.20
CA LEU A 94 -0.89 -16.30 -11.80
C LEU A 94 -2.21 -17.07 -11.69
N THR A 95 -3.26 -16.63 -12.40
CA THR A 95 -4.59 -17.23 -12.25
C THR A 95 -4.70 -18.66 -12.78
N LEU A 96 -3.99 -19.00 -13.86
CA LEU A 96 -4.08 -20.33 -14.47
C LEU A 96 -3.08 -21.34 -13.89
N PHE A 97 -1.88 -20.92 -13.52
CA PHE A 97 -0.83 -21.84 -13.07
C PHE A 97 -0.53 -21.76 -11.57
N PHE A 98 -0.74 -20.60 -10.93
CA PHE A 98 -0.37 -20.36 -9.53
C PHE A 98 -1.43 -19.56 -8.75
N PRO A 99 -2.72 -19.95 -8.78
CA PRO A 99 -3.81 -19.11 -8.28
C PRO A 99 -3.68 -18.76 -6.79
N ASP A 100 -3.09 -19.66 -6.02
CA ASP A 100 -3.04 -19.54 -4.56
C ASP A 100 -1.67 -19.05 -4.03
N ILE A 101 -0.68 -18.79 -4.91
CA ILE A 101 0.71 -18.48 -4.49
C ILE A 101 0.83 -17.18 -3.69
N LEU A 102 -0.10 -16.23 -3.90
CA LEU A 102 -0.15 -14.95 -3.18
C LEU A 102 -1.19 -14.95 -2.04
N GLY A 103 -1.90 -16.06 -1.84
CA GLY A 103 -2.93 -16.22 -0.82
C GLY A 103 -2.40 -16.82 0.48
N ASP A 104 -3.31 -16.98 1.45
CA ASP A 104 -3.02 -17.68 2.71
C ASP A 104 -3.93 -18.91 2.84
N PRO A 105 -3.38 -20.13 3.05
CA PRO A 105 -4.16 -21.35 3.23
C PRO A 105 -5.20 -21.28 4.34
N ASP A 106 -4.96 -20.50 5.40
CA ASP A 106 -5.88 -20.38 6.53
C ASP A 106 -7.25 -19.83 6.08
N ASN A 107 -7.29 -19.03 5.00
CA ASN A 107 -8.52 -18.41 4.50
C ASN A 107 -9.43 -19.38 3.72
N TYR A 108 -9.01 -20.63 3.49
CA TYR A 108 -9.89 -21.71 3.03
C TYR A 108 -10.68 -22.37 4.16
N THR A 109 -10.29 -22.12 5.42
CA THR A 109 -11.05 -22.58 6.58
C THR A 109 -12.11 -21.53 6.96
N PRO A 110 -13.38 -21.93 7.21
CA PRO A 110 -14.39 -20.99 7.67
C PRO A 110 -13.99 -20.30 8.98
N ALA A 111 -14.28 -19.01 9.09
CA ALA A 111 -13.93 -18.21 10.26
C ALA A 111 -14.50 -18.82 11.56
N ASN A 112 -13.64 -18.98 12.56
CA ASN A 112 -14.01 -19.45 13.88
C ASN A 112 -13.66 -18.39 14.94
N PRO A 113 -14.64 -17.72 15.57
CA PRO A 113 -14.37 -16.66 16.54
C PRO A 113 -13.71 -17.15 17.84
N LEU A 114 -13.65 -18.48 18.06
CA LEU A 114 -13.06 -19.10 19.26
C LEU A 114 -11.66 -19.69 19.00
N ASN A 115 -11.17 -19.66 17.76
CA ASN A 115 -9.86 -20.21 17.39
C ASN A 115 -9.09 -19.20 16.54
N THR A 116 -7.97 -18.71 17.07
CA THR A 116 -7.05 -17.85 16.33
C THR A 116 -5.94 -18.71 15.72
N PRO A 117 -5.70 -18.62 14.40
CA PRO A 117 -4.55 -19.30 13.78
C PRO A 117 -3.22 -18.88 14.43
N PRO A 118 -2.23 -19.78 14.49
CA PRO A 118 -0.98 -19.55 15.22
C PRO A 118 -0.14 -18.38 14.67
N HIS A 119 -0.21 -18.11 13.35
CA HIS A 119 0.58 -17.07 12.69
C HIS A 119 -0.30 -16.16 11.83
N ILE A 120 -1.24 -15.43 12.45
CA ILE A 120 -2.08 -14.46 11.76
C ILE A 120 -1.25 -13.30 11.18
N LYS A 121 -1.44 -13.02 9.89
CA LYS A 121 -0.81 -11.93 9.14
C LYS A 121 -1.79 -11.39 8.10
N PRO A 122 -1.65 -10.12 7.67
CA PRO A 122 -2.42 -9.61 6.54
C PRO A 122 -1.84 -10.11 5.22
N GLU A 123 -2.51 -9.78 4.13
CA GLU A 123 -2.04 -10.04 2.77
C GLU A 123 -0.69 -9.33 2.50
N TRP A 124 0.07 -9.87 1.55
CA TRP A 124 1.48 -9.52 1.32
C TRP A 124 1.72 -8.01 1.13
N TYR A 125 0.81 -7.31 0.47
CA TYR A 125 0.93 -5.87 0.19
C TYR A 125 0.75 -4.98 1.43
N PHE A 126 0.33 -5.53 2.56
CA PHE A 126 0.27 -4.83 3.86
C PHE A 126 1.40 -5.20 4.81
N LEU A 127 2.26 -6.17 4.48
CA LEU A 127 3.25 -6.70 5.42
C LEU A 127 4.28 -5.66 5.87
N PHE A 128 4.72 -4.76 4.98
CA PHE A 128 5.68 -3.71 5.37
C PHE A 128 5.11 -2.80 6.48
N ALA A 129 3.85 -2.41 6.34
CA ALA A 129 3.16 -1.53 7.28
C ALA A 129 2.82 -2.28 8.58
N TYR A 130 2.49 -3.58 8.47
CA TYR A 130 2.31 -4.47 9.60
C TYR A 130 3.60 -4.69 10.40
N ALA A 131 4.75 -4.81 9.74
CA ALA A 131 6.05 -4.84 10.41
C ALA A 131 6.28 -3.56 11.22
N ILE A 132 6.10 -2.37 10.62
CA ILE A 132 6.23 -1.08 11.31
C ILE A 132 5.32 -0.99 12.54
N LEU A 133 4.07 -1.44 12.43
CA LEU A 133 3.13 -1.49 13.56
C LEU A 133 3.67 -2.35 14.72
N ARG A 134 4.23 -3.52 14.41
CA ARG A 134 4.73 -4.48 15.40
C ARG A 134 6.08 -4.08 16.01
N SER A 135 6.89 -3.30 15.30
CA SER A 135 8.21 -2.88 15.78
C SER A 135 8.15 -1.96 17.00
N ILE A 136 7.02 -1.27 17.23
CA ILE A 136 6.85 -0.35 18.35
C ILE A 136 6.14 -1.04 19.52
N PRO A 137 6.79 -1.22 20.70
CA PRO A 137 6.21 -1.88 21.87
C PRO A 137 5.23 -0.96 22.64
N ASN A 138 4.38 -0.23 21.91
CA ASN A 138 3.32 0.61 22.44
C ASN A 138 2.13 0.59 21.48
N LYS A 139 0.92 0.28 21.99
CA LYS A 139 -0.28 0.15 21.16
C LYS A 139 -0.61 1.44 20.39
N LEU A 140 -0.58 2.60 21.03
CA LEU A 140 -0.87 3.88 20.39
C LEU A 140 0.27 4.28 19.44
N GLY A 141 1.52 4.15 19.89
CA GLY A 141 2.71 4.47 19.10
C GLY A 141 2.77 3.66 17.81
N GLY A 142 2.51 2.35 17.87
CA GLY A 142 2.45 1.48 16.70
C GLY A 142 1.33 1.88 15.74
N VAL A 143 0.12 2.20 16.25
CA VAL A 143 -1.00 2.67 15.41
C VAL A 143 -0.65 4.00 14.72
N LEU A 144 -0.02 4.93 15.44
CA LEU A 144 0.43 6.20 14.87
C LEU A 144 1.51 5.99 13.80
N ALA A 145 2.49 5.13 14.05
CA ALA A 145 3.54 4.83 13.09
C ALA A 145 3.01 4.15 11.83
N LEU A 146 2.05 3.22 11.97
CA LEU A 146 1.34 2.64 10.83
C LEU A 146 0.70 3.73 9.96
N ILE A 147 -0.06 4.65 10.56
CA ILE A 147 -0.72 5.74 9.82
C ILE A 147 0.32 6.66 9.17
N LEU A 148 1.36 7.03 9.92
CA LEU A 148 2.44 7.90 9.44
C LEU A 148 3.26 7.27 8.31
N SER A 149 3.40 5.93 8.27
CA SER A 149 4.10 5.23 7.18
C SER A 149 3.48 5.49 5.80
N ILE A 150 2.19 5.82 5.76
CA ILE A 150 1.48 6.21 4.53
C ILE A 150 1.39 7.73 4.41
N LEU A 151 1.03 8.44 5.49
CA LEU A 151 0.86 9.90 5.45
C LEU A 151 2.16 10.67 5.19
N ILE A 152 3.33 10.07 5.46
CA ILE A 152 4.62 10.69 5.12
C ILE A 152 4.75 11.01 3.63
N LEU A 153 4.05 10.28 2.75
CA LEU A 153 4.02 10.56 1.32
C LEU A 153 3.49 11.97 1.01
N ALA A 154 2.55 12.49 1.81
CA ALA A 154 2.03 13.85 1.64
C ALA A 154 3.04 14.94 2.02
N LEU A 155 4.04 14.62 2.85
CA LEU A 155 5.12 15.54 3.23
C LEU A 155 6.25 15.58 2.20
N MET A 156 6.31 14.62 1.26
CA MET A 156 7.41 14.51 0.29
C MET A 156 7.68 15.78 -0.51
N PRO A 157 6.69 16.56 -0.99
CA PRO A 157 6.95 17.82 -1.67
C PRO A 157 7.62 18.88 -0.77
N LEU A 158 7.29 18.90 0.52
CA LEU A 158 7.85 19.84 1.50
C LEU A 158 9.27 19.46 1.93
N LEU A 159 9.59 18.17 1.88
CA LEU A 159 10.91 17.62 2.21
C LEU A 159 11.91 17.70 1.03
N HIS A 160 11.48 18.16 -0.14
CA HIS A 160 12.36 18.25 -1.31
C HIS A 160 13.36 19.41 -1.18
N THR A 161 14.64 19.09 -0.97
CA THR A 161 15.72 20.09 -0.79
C THR A 161 16.57 20.33 -2.04
N SER A 162 16.49 19.44 -3.05
CA SER A 162 17.35 19.53 -4.22
C SER A 162 16.92 20.66 -5.16
N LYS A 163 17.89 21.17 -5.93
CA LYS A 163 17.61 22.07 -7.06
C LYS A 163 17.22 21.31 -8.34
N GLN A 164 17.42 19.99 -8.36
CA GLN A 164 17.07 19.11 -9.48
C GLN A 164 15.85 18.27 -9.12
N ARG A 165 14.81 18.36 -9.95
CA ARG A 165 13.52 17.68 -9.74
C ARG A 165 13.66 16.16 -9.76
N ALA A 166 14.30 15.60 -10.79
CA ALA A 166 14.45 14.16 -10.98
C ALA A 166 15.67 13.57 -10.24
N LEU A 167 15.64 12.27 -10.00
CA LEU A 167 16.74 11.51 -9.40
C LEU A 167 17.86 11.17 -10.40
N THR A 168 17.57 11.20 -11.70
CA THR A 168 18.45 10.71 -12.79
C THR A 168 19.88 11.25 -12.75
N PHE A 169 20.08 12.49 -12.29
CA PHE A 169 21.40 13.12 -12.19
C PHE A 169 21.91 13.29 -10.74
N ARG A 170 21.35 12.52 -9.80
CA ARG A 170 21.64 12.62 -8.36
C ARG A 170 22.10 11.28 -7.77
N PRO A 171 23.36 10.86 -8.00
CA PRO A 171 23.83 9.51 -7.63
C PRO A 171 23.60 9.15 -6.16
N ILE A 172 23.91 10.06 -5.24
CA ILE A 172 23.71 9.84 -3.79
C ILE A 172 22.22 9.58 -3.49
N THR A 173 21.32 10.38 -4.07
CA THR A 173 19.88 10.20 -3.83
C THR A 173 19.33 8.94 -4.52
N GLN A 174 19.89 8.52 -5.66
CA GLN A 174 19.54 7.24 -6.28
C GLN A 174 19.91 6.07 -5.36
N THR A 175 21.11 6.09 -4.78
CA THR A 175 21.53 5.06 -3.82
C THR A 175 20.59 5.03 -2.61
N MET A 176 20.25 6.19 -2.05
CA MET A 176 19.31 6.27 -0.92
C MET A 176 17.89 5.79 -1.28
N TYR A 177 17.42 6.06 -2.50
CA TYR A 177 16.16 5.54 -3.00
C TYR A 177 16.17 4.00 -3.06
N TRP A 178 17.24 3.40 -3.57
CA TRP A 178 17.35 1.94 -3.61
C TRP A 178 17.52 1.31 -2.24
N ILE A 179 18.18 1.99 -1.30
CA ILE A 179 18.20 1.57 0.11
C ILE A 179 16.78 1.56 0.68
N LEU A 180 15.97 2.60 0.42
CA LEU A 180 14.56 2.64 0.85
C LEU A 180 13.73 1.52 0.22
N VAL A 181 13.92 1.22 -1.07
CA VAL A 181 13.22 0.10 -1.73
C VAL A 181 13.63 -1.23 -1.10
N ALA A 182 14.92 -1.45 -0.84
CA ALA A 182 15.40 -2.64 -0.17
C ALA A 182 14.85 -2.78 1.25
N ASP A 183 14.78 -1.66 2.00
CA ASP A 183 14.19 -1.60 3.34
C ASP A 183 12.71 -2.00 3.33
N LEU A 184 11.91 -1.48 2.38
CA LEU A 184 10.50 -1.89 2.23
C LEU A 184 10.35 -3.39 1.92
N LEU A 185 11.28 -3.98 1.14
CA LEU A 185 11.29 -5.43 0.89
C LEU A 185 11.65 -6.21 2.15
N VAL A 186 12.61 -5.74 2.94
CA VAL A 186 12.97 -6.32 4.25
C VAL A 186 11.77 -6.24 5.20
N LEU A 187 11.11 -5.09 5.32
CA LEU A 187 9.91 -4.94 6.13
C LEU A 187 8.77 -5.84 5.67
N THR A 188 8.59 -6.03 4.36
CA THR A 188 7.62 -6.98 3.81
C THR A 188 7.94 -8.41 4.24
N TRP A 189 9.21 -8.81 4.15
CA TRP A 189 9.67 -10.12 4.62
C TRP A 189 9.47 -10.30 6.13
N ILE A 190 9.91 -9.33 6.95
CA ILE A 190 9.78 -9.33 8.41
C ILE A 190 8.31 -9.34 8.84
N GLY A 191 7.43 -8.64 8.13
CA GLY A 191 5.98 -8.67 8.37
C GLY A 191 5.39 -10.08 8.29
N GLY A 192 5.98 -10.95 7.47
CA GLY A 192 5.58 -12.36 7.35
C GLY A 192 6.24 -13.31 8.35
N GLN A 193 7.21 -12.85 9.16
CA GLN A 193 7.89 -13.67 10.17
C GLN A 193 7.18 -13.63 11.54
N PRO A 194 7.38 -14.67 12.37
CA PRO A 194 6.93 -14.66 13.77
C PRO A 194 7.64 -13.58 14.59
N VAL A 195 7.01 -13.16 15.70
CA VAL A 195 7.54 -12.13 16.60
C VAL A 195 8.56 -12.76 17.56
N GLU A 196 9.72 -13.12 17.02
CA GLU A 196 10.79 -13.81 17.72
C GLU A 196 12.17 -13.22 17.37
N TYR A 197 13.20 -13.57 18.15
CA TYR A 197 14.58 -13.23 17.79
C TYR A 197 15.02 -14.06 16.57
N PRO A 198 15.70 -13.47 15.56
CA PRO A 198 16.21 -12.10 15.47
C PRO A 198 15.25 -11.10 14.78
N PHE A 199 14.07 -11.53 14.33
CA PHE A 199 13.15 -10.73 13.50
C PHE A 199 12.63 -9.48 14.19
N ILE A 200 12.46 -9.50 15.52
CA ILE A 200 12.09 -8.30 16.29
C ILE A 200 13.11 -7.19 16.10
N ILE A 201 14.41 -7.51 16.24
CA ILE A 201 15.47 -6.52 16.15
C ILE A 201 15.59 -6.03 14.71
N ILE A 202 15.57 -6.93 13.72
CA ILE A 202 15.63 -6.55 12.30
C ILE A 202 14.46 -5.64 11.91
N GLY A 203 13.26 -5.83 12.46
CA GLY A 203 12.14 -4.94 12.21
C GLY A 203 12.25 -3.56 12.87
N GLN A 204 13.11 -3.41 13.88
CA GLN A 204 13.27 -2.18 14.67
C GLN A 204 14.46 -1.32 14.24
N THR A 205 15.53 -1.95 13.73
CA THR A 205 16.82 -1.32 13.44
C THR A 205 17.10 -1.27 11.95
#